data_AF-A0A6V8CXU9-F1
#
_entry.id   AF-A0A6V8CXU9-F1
#
_cell.length_a   1.000
_cell.length_b   1.000
_cell.length_c   1.000
_cell.angle_alpha   90.00
_cell.angle_beta   90.00
_cell.angle_gamma   90.00
#
_symmetry.space_group_name_H-M   'P 1'
#
loop_
_entity.id
_entity.type
_entity.pdbx_description
1 polymer ?
#
loop_
_entity_poly.entity_id
_entity_poly.type
_entity_poly.pdbx_seq_one_letter_code
_entity_poly.pdbx_strand_id
1 'polypeptide(L)'
;MDGEIVLGALAPHPPHLVYAENPPENEPNAECGWEGLRWGYHRLAKKLSTIDYDAIVIFSPHWQTYIGTHFLGLPHFESLSVDPVFPNLFRYSYSIDVDVDLAEAMAKEASDAGMVTRMMQNPDFRIDYGTIVSCHMVNPNWSKPIVTISSQRST
;
A
#
# COMPACT_ATOMS: atom_id res chain seq x y z
N MET A 1 10.95 22.61 -10.01
CA MET A 1 9.81 22.56 -9.08
C MET A 1 10.32 21.90 -7.82
N ASP A 2 9.90 22.36 -6.65
CA ASP A 2 10.28 21.77 -5.37
C ASP A 2 9.30 20.64 -5.03
N GLY A 3 9.78 19.54 -4.45
CA GLY A 3 8.94 18.44 -3.98
C GLY A 3 8.30 18.77 -2.62
N GLU A 4 7.07 18.30 -2.38
CA GLU A 4 6.32 18.59 -1.16
C GLU A 4 5.65 17.33 -0.58
N ILE A 5 5.64 17.21 0.76
CA ILE A 5 4.80 16.24 1.47
C ILE A 5 3.47 16.92 1.81
N VAL A 6 2.45 16.66 1.01
CA VAL A 6 1.14 17.35 1.11
C VAL A 6 0.23 16.80 2.21
N LEU A 7 0.43 15.56 2.65
CA LEU A 7 -0.36 14.93 3.70
C LEU A 7 0.38 13.76 4.35
N GLY A 8 0.25 13.62 5.68
CA GLY A 8 0.62 12.41 6.42
C GLY A 8 -0.62 11.78 7.08
N ALA A 9 -0.73 10.46 7.06
CA ALA A 9 -1.84 9.73 7.66
C ALA A 9 -1.37 8.46 8.37
N LEU A 10 -2.04 8.14 9.48
CA LEU A 10 -2.05 6.79 10.04
C LEU A 10 -3.22 6.03 9.41
N ALA A 11 -2.91 5.14 8.47
CA ALA A 11 -3.88 4.37 7.69
C ALA A 11 -3.81 2.88 8.09
N PRO A 12 -4.59 2.42 9.09
CA PRO A 12 -4.55 1.02 9.54
C PRO A 12 -5.11 0.09 8.46
N HIS A 13 -4.59 -1.13 8.38
CA HIS A 13 -4.92 -2.10 7.33
C HIS A 13 -5.81 -3.30 7.78
N PRO A 14 -6.95 -3.12 8.51
CA PRO A 14 -7.81 -4.26 8.79
C PRO A 14 -8.54 -4.70 7.51
N PRO A 15 -8.37 -5.97 7.06
CA PRO A 15 -9.03 -6.49 5.85
C PRO A 15 -10.56 -6.42 5.92
N HIS A 16 -11.11 -6.44 7.13
CA HIS A 16 -12.53 -6.27 7.45
C HIS A 16 -13.16 -5.02 6.81
N LEU A 17 -12.39 -3.94 6.64
CA LEU A 17 -12.92 -2.71 6.04
C LEU A 17 -13.21 -2.92 4.56
N VAL A 18 -12.26 -3.51 3.82
CA VAL A 18 -12.42 -3.83 2.40
C VAL A 18 -13.53 -4.85 2.21
N TYR A 19 -13.56 -5.88 3.05
CA TYR A 19 -14.64 -6.87 3.06
C TYR A 19 -16.02 -6.21 3.15
N ALA A 20 -16.19 -5.26 4.08
CA ALA A 20 -17.46 -4.60 4.29
C ALA A 20 -17.85 -3.60 3.18
N GLU A 21 -16.88 -3.08 2.40
CA GLU A 21 -17.13 -2.22 1.22
C GLU A 21 -17.63 -3.00 0.00
N ASN A 22 -17.44 -4.33 -0.05
CA ASN A 22 -17.76 -5.17 -1.21
C ASN A 22 -17.24 -4.62 -2.56
N PRO A 23 -15.95 -4.22 -2.66
CA PRO A 23 -15.41 -3.80 -3.94
C PRO A 23 -15.32 -5.00 -4.90
N PRO A 24 -15.47 -4.79 -6.22
CA PRO A 24 -15.52 -5.89 -7.19
C PRO A 24 -14.22 -6.70 -7.24
N GLU A 25 -13.09 -6.12 -6.81
CA GLU A 25 -11.81 -6.80 -6.74
C GLU A 25 -11.72 -7.84 -5.60
N ASN A 26 -12.55 -7.71 -4.55
CA ASN A 26 -12.55 -8.61 -3.41
C ASN A 26 -13.63 -9.68 -3.56
N GLU A 27 -13.22 -10.95 -3.64
CA GLU A 27 -14.13 -12.08 -3.90
C GLU A 27 -15.23 -12.29 -2.82
N PRO A 28 -14.94 -12.23 -1.51
CA PRO A 28 -15.94 -12.45 -0.47
C PRO A 28 -16.91 -11.27 -0.34
N ASN A 29 -18.19 -11.57 -0.08
CA ASN A 29 -19.23 -10.56 0.10
C ASN A 29 -19.70 -10.47 1.55
N ALA A 30 -19.76 -9.25 2.08
CA ALA A 30 -20.29 -8.91 3.39
C ALA A 30 -21.72 -8.37 3.30
N GLU A 31 -22.46 -8.46 4.40
CA GLU A 31 -23.75 -7.78 4.56
C GLU A 31 -23.59 -6.34 5.10
N CYS A 32 -22.65 -6.12 6.03
CA CYS A 32 -22.32 -4.84 6.65
C CYS A 32 -21.00 -4.92 7.45
N GLY A 33 -20.63 -3.84 8.16
CA GLY A 33 -19.62 -3.89 9.22
C GLY A 33 -18.64 -2.72 9.23
N TRP A 34 -18.13 -2.42 10.43
CA TRP A 34 -17.05 -1.46 10.71
C TRP A 34 -17.29 -0.04 10.18
N GLU A 35 -18.55 0.41 10.16
CA GLU A 35 -18.98 1.68 9.57
C GLU A 35 -18.21 2.87 10.14
N GLY A 36 -17.98 2.89 11.45
CA GLY A 36 -17.22 3.97 12.10
C GLY A 36 -15.82 4.17 11.54
N LEU A 37 -15.09 3.08 11.27
CA LEU A 37 -13.76 3.11 10.66
C LEU A 37 -13.82 3.40 9.16
N ARG A 38 -14.78 2.80 8.45
CA ARG A 38 -15.02 3.06 7.02
C ARG A 38 -15.33 4.52 6.75
N TRP A 39 -16.22 5.13 7.53
CA TRP A 39 -16.52 6.56 7.45
C TRP A 39 -15.29 7.42 7.77
N GLY A 40 -14.41 6.96 8.65
CA GLY A 40 -13.09 7.57 8.85
C GLY A 40 -12.26 7.59 7.56
N TYR A 41 -12.14 6.44 6.90
CA TYR A 41 -11.47 6.33 5.61
C TYR A 41 -12.12 7.14 4.50
N HIS A 42 -13.45 7.16 4.39
CA HIS A 42 -14.14 8.00 3.40
C HIS A 42 -13.83 9.49 3.59
N ARG A 43 -13.72 9.97 4.84
CA ARG A 43 -13.30 11.35 5.09
C ARG A 43 -11.86 11.60 4.66
N LEU A 44 -10.96 10.64 4.88
CA LEU A 44 -9.56 10.71 4.44
C LEU A 44 -9.45 10.70 2.91
N ALA A 45 -10.09 9.74 2.23
CA ALA A 45 -10.12 9.62 0.77
C ALA A 45 -10.73 10.88 0.12
N LYS A 46 -11.82 11.41 0.68
CA LYS A 46 -12.41 12.68 0.21
C LYS A 46 -11.48 13.87 0.41
N LYS A 47 -10.69 13.91 1.49
CA LYS A 47 -9.69 14.96 1.68
C LYS A 47 -8.58 14.84 0.63
N LEU A 48 -8.06 13.63 0.42
CA LEU A 48 -7.04 13.35 -0.59
C LEU A 48 -7.52 13.71 -2.01
N SER A 49 -8.80 13.48 -2.34
CA SER A 49 -9.32 13.86 -3.67
C SER A 49 -9.42 15.36 -3.92
N THR A 50 -9.18 16.20 -2.90
CA THR A 50 -9.09 17.67 -3.04
C THR A 50 -7.65 18.19 -3.09
N ILE A 51 -6.67 17.30 -2.94
CA ILE A 51 -5.25 17.61 -2.94
C ILE A 51 -4.67 17.04 -4.24
N ASP A 52 -3.85 17.82 -4.92
CA ASP A 52 -3.07 17.29 -6.04
C ASP A 52 -1.80 16.64 -5.47
N TYR A 53 -1.64 15.35 -5.71
CA TYR A 53 -0.49 14.56 -5.26
C TYR A 53 -0.12 13.52 -6.32
N ASP A 54 1.17 13.25 -6.45
CA ASP A 54 1.68 12.39 -7.53
C ASP A 54 1.68 10.91 -7.16
N ALA A 55 2.08 10.58 -5.93
CA ALA A 55 2.23 9.20 -5.47
C ALA A 55 1.85 9.02 -3.99
N ILE A 56 1.61 7.78 -3.58
CA ILE A 56 1.38 7.40 -2.17
C ILE A 56 2.59 6.63 -1.65
N VAL A 57 3.31 7.21 -0.69
CA VAL A 57 4.37 6.49 0.04
C VAL A 57 3.74 5.72 1.20
N ILE A 58 3.97 4.40 1.26
CA ILE A 58 3.39 3.52 2.29
C ILE A 58 4.45 2.64 2.95
N PHE A 59 4.48 2.66 4.28
CA PHE A 59 5.29 1.77 5.11
C PHE A 59 4.40 0.65 5.66
N SER A 60 4.61 -0.59 5.23
CA SER A 60 3.78 -1.72 5.64
C SER A 60 4.48 -2.62 6.67
N PRO A 61 3.83 -2.95 7.81
CA PRO A 61 4.37 -3.91 8.76
C PRO A 61 4.31 -5.36 8.25
N HIS A 62 3.56 -5.64 7.18
CA HIS A 62 3.37 -6.99 6.65
C HIS A 62 4.35 -7.36 5.54
N TRP A 63 5.07 -6.39 4.98
CA TRP A 63 6.25 -6.69 4.19
C TRP A 63 7.50 -6.70 5.07
N GLN A 64 7.69 -7.79 5.79
CA GLN A 64 8.80 -7.94 6.72
C GLN A 64 10.09 -8.34 6.00
N THR A 65 11.18 -7.64 6.29
CA THR A 65 12.50 -7.93 5.72
C THR A 65 13.54 -8.16 6.82
N TYR A 66 14.55 -8.97 6.49
CA TYR A 66 15.67 -9.29 7.39
C TYR A 66 16.97 -8.60 7.01
N ILE A 67 17.20 -8.30 5.73
CA ILE A 67 18.45 -7.69 5.24
C ILE A 67 18.11 -6.40 4.52
N GLY A 68 18.11 -5.30 5.27
CA GLY A 68 17.87 -3.96 4.73
C GLY A 68 16.42 -3.63 4.42
N THR A 69 16.18 -2.37 4.09
CA THR A 69 14.87 -1.83 3.75
C THR A 69 14.64 -1.97 2.25
N HIS A 70 13.53 -2.57 1.87
CA HIS A 70 13.21 -2.85 0.48
C HIS A 70 12.16 -1.88 -0.05
N PHE A 71 12.26 -1.62 -1.35
CA PHE A 71 11.32 -0.82 -2.15
C PHE A 71 10.88 -1.63 -3.37
N LEU A 72 9.65 -1.45 -3.85
CA LEU A 72 9.23 -2.08 -5.11
C LEU A 72 9.99 -1.45 -6.27
N GLY A 73 10.51 -2.27 -7.18
CA GLY A 73 11.43 -1.85 -8.24
C GLY A 73 10.98 -2.21 -9.65
N LEU A 74 9.68 -2.48 -9.85
CA LEU A 74 9.08 -2.66 -11.17
C LEU A 74 7.90 -1.70 -11.31
N PRO A 75 7.58 -1.23 -12.54
CA PRO A 75 6.55 -0.22 -12.76
C PRO A 75 5.14 -0.72 -12.45
N HIS A 76 4.91 -2.03 -12.49
CA HIS A 76 3.58 -2.61 -12.34
C HIS A 76 3.65 -3.96 -11.63
N PHE A 77 2.68 -4.21 -10.74
CA PHE A 77 2.46 -5.50 -10.10
C PHE A 77 0.97 -5.87 -10.16
N GLU A 78 0.68 -7.11 -10.54
CA GLU A 78 -0.67 -7.66 -10.52
C GLU A 78 -0.67 -9.07 -9.94
N SER A 79 -1.65 -9.37 -9.10
CA SER A 79 -1.83 -10.72 -8.55
C SER A 79 -3.15 -10.84 -7.78
N LEU A 80 -3.38 -12.04 -7.22
CA LEU A 80 -4.40 -12.27 -6.20
C LEU A 80 -3.74 -12.24 -4.80
N SER A 81 -4.11 -11.26 -3.99
CA SER A 81 -3.72 -11.19 -2.58
C SER A 81 -4.76 -11.87 -1.70
N VAL A 82 -4.32 -12.86 -0.95
CA VAL A 82 -5.17 -13.59 0.01
C VAL A 82 -4.60 -13.35 1.39
N ASP A 83 -5.43 -12.83 2.29
CA ASP A 83 -5.02 -12.66 3.69
C ASP A 83 -4.81 -14.05 4.32
N PRO A 84 -3.63 -14.34 4.91
CA PRO A 84 -3.33 -15.66 5.46
C PRO A 84 -4.09 -15.96 6.76
N VAL A 85 -4.56 -14.93 7.48
CA VAL A 85 -5.29 -15.05 8.75
C VAL A 85 -6.79 -14.97 8.51
N PHE A 86 -7.23 -14.11 7.59
CA PHE A 86 -8.64 -13.86 7.26
C PHE A 86 -8.98 -14.13 5.78
N PRO A 87 -8.69 -15.34 5.25
CA PRO A 87 -8.95 -15.66 3.84
C PRO A 87 -10.45 -15.64 3.49
N ASN A 88 -11.31 -15.83 4.50
CA ASN A 88 -12.76 -15.73 4.36
C ASN A 88 -13.25 -14.28 4.16
N LEU A 89 -12.42 -13.27 4.43
CA LEU A 89 -12.77 -11.84 4.32
C LEU A 89 -12.04 -11.14 3.16
N PHE A 90 -10.81 -11.55 2.85
CA PHE A 90 -9.96 -10.82 1.91
C PHE A 90 -9.25 -11.74 0.92
N ARG A 91 -9.74 -11.68 -0.32
CA ARG A 91 -9.19 -12.33 -1.51
C ARG A 91 -9.31 -11.32 -2.65
N TYR A 92 -8.30 -10.46 -2.76
CA TYR A 92 -8.34 -9.23 -3.54
C TYR A 92 -7.45 -9.33 -4.78
N SER A 93 -8.05 -9.21 -5.97
CA SER A 93 -7.31 -9.12 -7.24
C SER A 93 -6.84 -7.69 -7.45
N TYR A 94 -5.53 -7.45 -7.46
CA TYR A 94 -4.97 -6.11 -7.61
C TYR A 94 -4.17 -5.97 -8.90
N SER A 95 -4.08 -4.73 -9.38
CA SER A 95 -3.25 -4.25 -10.48
C SER A 95 -2.79 -2.86 -10.08
N ILE A 96 -1.51 -2.71 -9.74
CA ILE A 96 -0.96 -1.55 -9.03
C ILE A 96 0.27 -1.02 -9.76
N ASP A 97 0.26 0.28 -10.03
CA ASP A 97 1.41 1.01 -10.55
C ASP A 97 2.32 1.50 -9.42
N VAL A 98 3.62 1.51 -9.68
CA VAL A 98 4.66 1.95 -8.76
C VAL A 98 5.40 3.13 -9.37
N ASP A 99 5.62 4.17 -8.57
CA ASP A 99 6.53 5.26 -8.94
C ASP A 99 7.98 4.80 -8.71
N VAL A 100 8.53 4.11 -9.71
CA VAL A 100 9.86 3.50 -9.61
C VAL A 100 10.95 4.55 -9.47
N ASP A 101 10.82 5.68 -10.16
CA ASP A 101 11.80 6.77 -10.10
C ASP A 101 11.88 7.34 -8.67
N LEU A 102 10.72 7.58 -8.03
CA LEU A 102 10.68 8.01 -6.63
C LEU A 102 11.18 6.91 -5.69
N ALA A 103 10.81 5.65 -5.93
CA ALA A 103 11.26 4.52 -5.11
C ALA A 103 12.79 4.34 -5.15
N GLU A 104 13.41 4.44 -6.32
CA GLU A 104 14.86 4.39 -6.51
C GLU A 104 15.56 5.58 -5.86
N ALA A 105 15.00 6.79 -5.99
CA ALA A 105 15.54 7.98 -5.34
C ALA A 105 15.51 7.85 -3.81
N MET A 106 14.40 7.36 -3.24
CA MET A 106 14.29 7.11 -1.80
C MET A 106 15.25 6.01 -1.32
N ALA A 107 15.38 4.92 -2.08
CA ALA A 107 16.30 3.82 -1.77
C ALA A 107 17.77 4.28 -1.81
N LYS A 108 18.10 5.15 -2.77
CA LYS A 108 19.43 5.75 -2.88
C LYS A 108 19.72 6.65 -1.68
N GLU A 109 18.78 7.53 -1.32
CA GLU A 109 19.02 8.48 -0.24
C GLU A 109 19.11 7.82 1.13
N ALA A 110 18.31 6.77 1.37
CA ALA A 110 18.47 5.92 2.54
C ALA A 110 19.81 5.15 2.52
N SER A 111 20.28 4.70 1.35
CA SER A 111 21.60 4.07 1.21
C SER A 111 22.75 5.03 1.53
N ASP A 112 22.68 6.25 1.01
CA ASP A 112 23.67 7.31 1.25
C ASP A 112 23.69 7.72 2.74
N ALA A 113 22.55 7.64 3.43
CA ALA A 113 22.44 7.80 4.88
C ALA A 113 22.93 6.58 5.70
N GLY A 114 23.43 5.53 5.05
CA GLY A 114 24.04 4.36 5.69
C GLY A 114 23.09 3.18 5.95
N MET A 115 21.83 3.23 5.48
CA MET A 115 20.93 2.09 5.55
C MET A 115 21.24 1.09 4.44
N VAL A 116 21.12 -0.21 4.71
CA VAL A 116 21.12 -1.20 3.63
C VAL A 116 19.77 -1.13 2.92
N THR A 117 19.76 -0.85 1.62
CA THR A 117 18.53 -0.81 0.79
C THR A 117 18.58 -1.80 -0.36
N ARG A 118 17.40 -2.22 -0.83
CA ARG A 118 17.24 -3.13 -1.97
C ARG A 118 16.00 -2.79 -2.78
N MET A 119 16.10 -2.94 -4.10
CA MET A 119 14.96 -2.86 -5.01
C MET A 119 14.39 -4.27 -5.24
N MET A 120 13.07 -4.41 -5.17
CA MET A 120 12.35 -5.65 -5.35
C MET A 120 11.94 -5.78 -6.82
N GLN A 121 12.73 -6.53 -7.60
CA GLN A 121 12.65 -6.61 -9.07
C GLN A 121 12.16 -7.95 -9.63
N ASN A 122 11.63 -8.83 -8.78
CA ASN A 122 10.96 -10.06 -9.21
C ASN A 122 9.54 -9.73 -9.70
N PRO A 123 9.21 -10.00 -10.97
CA PRO A 123 7.86 -9.77 -11.49
C PRO A 123 6.80 -10.64 -10.81
N ASP A 124 7.18 -11.77 -10.22
CA ASP A 124 6.26 -12.66 -9.51
C ASP A 124 6.07 -12.28 -8.03
N PHE A 125 6.64 -11.15 -7.59
CA PHE A 125 6.50 -10.70 -6.21
C PHE A 125 5.06 -10.31 -5.93
N ARG A 126 4.49 -10.90 -4.87
CA ARG A 126 3.14 -10.57 -4.41
C ARG A 126 3.22 -9.49 -3.34
N ILE A 127 2.65 -8.32 -3.63
CA ILE A 127 2.51 -7.23 -2.65
C ILE A 127 1.72 -7.74 -1.42
N ASP A 128 2.19 -7.35 -0.23
CA ASP A 128 1.56 -7.75 1.02
C ASP A 128 0.13 -7.18 1.13
N TYR A 129 -0.74 -7.93 1.81
CA TYR A 129 -2.15 -7.53 1.96
C TYR A 129 -2.33 -6.22 2.72
N GLY A 130 -1.41 -5.86 3.64
CA GLY A 130 -1.48 -4.65 4.44
C GLY A 130 -1.36 -3.39 3.57
N THR A 131 -0.38 -3.40 2.65
CA THR A 131 -0.23 -2.38 1.62
C THR A 131 -1.51 -2.24 0.80
N ILE A 132 -2.06 -3.35 0.31
CA ILE A 132 -3.24 -3.34 -0.57
C ILE A 132 -4.47 -2.79 0.16
N VAL A 133 -4.73 -3.22 1.40
CA VAL A 133 -5.87 -2.75 2.19
C VAL A 133 -5.79 -1.24 2.42
N SER A 134 -4.66 -0.73 2.93
CA SER A 134 -4.55 0.70 3.23
C SER A 134 -4.63 1.54 1.96
N CYS A 135 -3.95 1.15 0.88
CA CYS A 135 -3.99 1.87 -0.39
C CYS A 135 -5.39 1.86 -1.02
N HIS A 136 -6.10 0.73 -1.02
CA HIS A 136 -7.49 0.67 -1.50
C HIS A 136 -8.40 1.61 -0.69
N MET A 137 -8.28 1.61 0.64
CA MET A 137 -9.17 2.42 1.48
C MET A 137 -8.93 3.93 1.34
N VAL A 138 -7.72 4.38 0.99
CA VAL A 138 -7.43 5.80 0.72
C VAL A 138 -7.63 6.21 -0.74
N ASN A 139 -7.43 5.30 -1.68
CA ASN A 139 -7.45 5.54 -3.13
C ASN A 139 -8.14 4.37 -3.86
N PRO A 140 -9.47 4.19 -3.69
CA PRO A 140 -10.18 2.98 -4.13
C PRO A 140 -10.25 2.80 -5.64
N ASN A 141 -10.03 3.87 -6.41
CA ASN A 141 -9.97 3.82 -7.86
C ASN A 141 -8.56 3.48 -8.41
N TRP A 142 -7.58 3.28 -7.52
CA TRP A 142 -6.18 2.99 -7.88
C TRP A 142 -5.57 3.98 -8.88
N SER A 143 -6.00 5.24 -8.85
CA SER A 143 -5.61 6.27 -9.84
C SER A 143 -4.22 6.90 -9.62
N LYS A 144 -3.48 6.46 -8.60
CA LYS A 144 -2.22 7.05 -8.17
C LYS A 144 -1.21 5.93 -7.91
N PRO A 145 0.03 6.05 -8.42
CA PRO A 145 1.06 5.08 -8.15
C PRO A 145 1.45 5.08 -6.67
N ILE A 146 2.08 3.99 -6.23
CA ILE A 146 2.57 3.85 -4.85
C ILE A 146 4.09 3.76 -4.80
N VAL A 147 4.66 4.08 -3.65
CA VAL A 147 6.03 3.71 -3.26
C VAL A 147 5.94 2.99 -1.92
N THR A 148 6.23 1.70 -1.93
CA THR A 148 6.18 0.87 -0.72
C THR A 148 7.54 0.81 -0.04
N ILE A 149 7.53 0.82 1.29
CA ILE A 149 8.70 0.63 2.15
C ILE A 149 8.47 -0.62 2.99
N SER A 150 9.41 -1.57 2.93
CA SER A 150 9.36 -2.76 3.78
C SER A 150 9.63 -2.44 5.25
N SER A 151 9.10 -3.27 6.14
CA SER A 151 9.40 -3.24 7.56
C SER A 151 10.63 -4.11 7.87
N GLN A 152 11.81 -3.51 7.78
CA GLN A 152 13.05 -4.15 8.20
C GLN A 152 13.07 -4.39 9.71
N ARG A 153 13.37 -5.61 10.12
CA ARG A 153 13.58 -5.93 11.54
C ARG A 153 14.89 -5.28 12.02
N SER A 154 14.81 -4.39 13.02
CA SER A 154 16.02 -3.88 13.67
C SER A 154 16.65 -5.01 14.48
N THR A 155 17.87 -5.39 14.12
CA THR A 155 18.76 -6.20 14.95
C THR A 155 19.64 -5.30 15.81
#